data_AF-A0AAE8L5P6-F1
#
_entry.id   AF-A0AAE8L5P6-F1
#
_cell.length_a   1.000
_cell.length_b   1.000
_cell.length_c   1.000
_cell.angle_alpha   90.00
_cell.angle_beta   90.00
_cell.angle_gamma   90.00
#
_symmetry.space_group_name_H-M   'P 1'
#
loop_
_entity.id
_entity.type
_entity.pdbx_description
1 polymer ?
#
loop_
_entity_poly.entity_id
_entity_poly.type
_entity_poly.pdbx_seq_one_letter_code
_entity_poly.pdbx_strand_id
1 'polypeptide(L)'
;MLTHHCLNPQDPYAEREVRVAFEWAADRPRLIAALDEHEADILPDLVDVQRDDLRREIVAALRMQEQSRRQPVRSPAPVARDR
;
A
#
# COMPACT_ATOMS: atom_id res chain seq x y z
N MET A 1 7.07 8.05 11.10
CA MET A 1 6.89 6.64 10.69
C MET A 1 5.50 6.49 10.10
N LEU A 2 5.38 5.82 8.97
CA LEU A 2 4.12 5.54 8.26
C LEU A 2 3.81 4.04 8.35
N THR A 3 2.54 3.68 8.15
CA THR A 3 2.10 2.29 8.13
C THR A 3 1.23 1.99 6.91
N HIS A 4 1.38 0.80 6.33
CA HIS A 4 0.54 0.32 5.24
C HIS A 4 0.30 -1.18 5.40
N HIS A 5 -0.91 -1.64 5.11
CA HIS A 5 -1.21 -3.08 5.01
C HIS A 5 -0.74 -3.55 3.64
N CYS A 6 0.09 -4.59 3.64
CA CYS A 6 0.58 -5.23 2.42
C CYS A 6 0.15 -6.70 2.43
N LEU A 7 0.05 -7.32 1.25
CA LEU A 7 -0.08 -8.78 1.18
C LEU A 7 1.14 -9.45 1.83
N ASN A 8 0.91 -10.52 2.58
CA ASN A 8 1.98 -11.26 3.22
C ASN A 8 2.84 -11.96 2.15
N PRO A 9 4.11 -11.57 1.98
CA PRO A 9 4.95 -12.10 0.90
C PRO A 9 5.43 -13.54 1.16
N GLN A 10 5.18 -14.09 2.35
CA GLN A 10 5.39 -15.49 2.69
C GLN A 10 4.12 -16.34 2.49
N ASP A 11 2.98 -15.72 2.24
CA ASP A 11 1.73 -16.41 1.96
C ASP A 11 1.57 -16.63 0.44
N PRO A 12 1.72 -17.87 -0.05
CA PRO A 12 1.62 -18.17 -1.48
C PRO A 12 0.20 -17.98 -2.05
N TYR A 13 -0.82 -17.90 -1.19
CA TYR A 13 -2.21 -17.74 -1.61
C TYR A 13 -2.72 -16.30 -1.53
N ALA A 14 -1.91 -15.37 -0.99
CA ALA A 14 -2.27 -13.97 -0.80
C ALA A 14 -3.58 -13.76 -0.01
N GLU A 15 -3.83 -14.62 0.98
CA GLU A 15 -5.00 -14.55 1.86
C GLU A 15 -4.71 -13.76 3.15
N ARG A 16 -3.43 -13.59 3.47
CA ARG A 16 -2.96 -12.89 4.67
C ARG A 16 -2.31 -11.56 4.31
N GLU A 17 -2.42 -10.62 5.24
CA GLU A 17 -1.75 -9.33 5.17
C GLU A 17 -0.74 -9.17 6.31
N VAL A 18 0.20 -8.25 6.11
CA VAL A 18 1.13 -7.78 7.13
C VAL A 18 1.04 -6.26 7.24
N ARG A 19 1.13 -5.73 8.46
CA ARG A 19 1.23 -4.29 8.70
C ARG A 19 2.68 -3.87 8.62
N VAL A 20 3.02 -3.14 7.56
CA VAL A 20 4.38 -2.67 7.30
C VAL A 20 4.57 -1.27 7.87
N ALA A 21 5.53 -1.13 8.77
CA ALA A 21 6.02 0.17 9.24
C ALA A 21 7.22 0.60 8.39
N PHE A 22 7.22 1.85 7.93
CA PHE A 22 8.27 2.36 7.05
C PHE A 22 8.50 3.87 7.20
N GLU A 23 9.62 4.33 6.62
CA GLU A 23 9.94 5.74 6.42
C GLU A 23 10.32 6.01 4.96
N TRP A 24 10.18 7.26 4.52
CA TRP A 24 10.69 7.68 3.21
C TRP A 24 12.16 8.02 3.33
N ALA A 25 12.99 7.29 2.58
CA ALA A 25 14.40 7.60 2.42
C ALA A 25 14.66 7.86 0.93
N ALA A 26 14.83 9.15 0.58
CA ALA A 26 14.77 9.61 -0.81
C ALA A 26 13.47 9.12 -1.49
N ASP A 27 13.57 8.48 -2.65
CA ASP A 27 12.41 8.08 -3.47
C ASP A 27 11.99 6.60 -3.25
N ARG A 28 12.49 5.95 -2.20
CA ARG A 28 12.08 4.58 -1.84
C ARG A 28 11.66 4.47 -0.37
N PRO A 29 10.65 3.64 -0.07
CA PRO A 29 10.31 3.32 1.31
C PRO A 29 11.41 2.44 1.91
N ARG A 30 11.95 2.88 3.05
CA ARG A 30 12.80 2.08 3.91
C ARG A 30 11.91 1.36 4.91
N LEU A 31 11.89 0.02 4.81
CA LEU A 31 11.13 -0.85 5.71
C LEU A 31 11.78 -0.83 7.10
N ILE A 32 10.95 -0.67 8.12
CA ILE A 32 11.35 -0.65 9.54
C ILE A 32 10.90 -1.94 10.22
N ALA A 33 9.65 -2.38 9.98
CA ALA A 33 9.09 -3.64 10.48
C ALA A 33 7.98 -4.13 9.55
N ALA A 34 7.71 -5.44 9.55
CA ALA A 34 6.56 -6.06 8.90
C ALA A 34 5.88 -6.99 9.90
N LEU A 35 4.76 -6.56 10.45
CA LEU A 35 4.07 -7.25 11.54
C LEU A 35 2.97 -8.15 10.98
N ASP A 36 3.01 -9.43 11.30
CA ASP A 36 1.94 -10.38 10.95
C ASP A 36 0.72 -10.25 11.88
N GLU A 37 -0.26 -11.15 11.72
CA GLU A 37 -1.47 -11.17 12.55
C GLU A 37 -1.23 -11.44 14.04
N HIS A 38 -0.05 -11.98 14.38
CA HIS A 38 0.39 -12.21 15.75
C HIS A 38 1.27 -11.09 16.27
N GLU A 39 1.39 -9.98 15.53
CA GLU A 39 2.28 -8.84 15.83
C GLU A 39 3.76 -9.24 15.87
N ALA A 40 4.14 -10.35 15.22
CA ALA A 40 5.52 -10.77 15.07
C ALA A 40 6.16 -10.03 13.89
N ASP A 41 7.37 -9.48 14.09
CA ASP A 41 8.13 -8.84 13.02
C ASP A 41 8.81 -9.89 12.15
N ILE A 42 8.26 -10.10 10.95
CA ILE A 42 8.77 -11.07 9.97
C ILE A 42 9.81 -10.45 9.03
N LEU A 43 10.05 -9.13 9.09
CA LEU A 43 10.98 -8.42 8.19
C LEU A 43 12.41 -9.01 8.17
N PRO A 44 12.99 -9.47 9.30
CA PRO A 44 14.28 -10.15 9.31
C PRO A 44 14.29 -11.45 8.49
N ASP A 45 13.17 -12.16 8.44
CA ASP A 45 13.04 -13.47 7.80
C ASP A 45 12.73 -13.37 6.29
N LEU A 46 12.35 -12.19 5.81
CA LEU A 46 12.07 -11.98 4.38
C LEU A 46 13.34 -12.05 3.56
N VAL A 47 13.27 -12.65 2.38
CA VAL A 47 14.34 -12.52 1.37
C VAL A 47 14.21 -11.19 0.62
N ASP A 48 15.26 -10.77 -0.09
CA ASP A 48 15.29 -9.46 -0.75
C ASP A 48 14.16 -9.25 -1.76
N VAL A 49 13.77 -10.31 -2.48
CA VAL A 49 12.63 -10.28 -3.41
C VAL A 49 11.33 -9.95 -2.65
N GLN A 50 11.07 -10.62 -1.53
CA GLN A 50 9.90 -10.39 -0.70
C GLN A 50 9.88 -8.97 -0.10
N ARG A 51 11.05 -8.47 0.33
CA ARG A 51 11.17 -7.07 0.78
C ARG A 51 10.88 -6.08 -0.35
N ASP A 52 11.31 -6.38 -1.56
CA ASP A 52 11.03 -5.55 -2.72
C ASP A 52 9.56 -5.58 -3.14
N ASP A 53 8.87 -6.71 -2.96
CA ASP A 53 7.42 -6.81 -3.20
C ASP A 53 6.66 -5.87 -2.25
N LEU A 54 6.98 -5.87 -0.95
CA LEU A 54 6.40 -4.92 0.00
C LEU A 54 6.63 -3.46 -0.41
N ARG A 55 7.83 -3.11 -0.87
CA ARG A 55 8.14 -1.74 -1.32
C ARG A 55 7.31 -1.36 -2.55
N ARG A 56 7.15 -2.27 -3.51
CA ARG A 56 6.36 -2.04 -4.73
C ARG A 56 4.91 -1.79 -4.39
N GLU A 57 4.35 -2.58 -3.47
CA GLU A 57 2.97 -2.43 -3.03
C GLU A 57 2.74 -1.05 -2.39
N ILE A 58 3.60 -0.64 -1.44
CA ILE A 58 3.54 0.69 -0.82
C ILE A 58 3.59 1.82 -1.86
N VAL A 59 4.51 1.73 -2.83
CA VAL A 59 4.64 2.75 -3.89
C VAL A 59 3.41 2.76 -4.81
N ALA A 60 2.86 1.59 -5.14
CA ALA A 60 1.67 1.46 -5.97
C ALA A 60 0.45 2.08 -5.28
N ALA A 61 0.25 1.80 -4.00
CA ALA A 61 -0.85 2.34 -3.21
C ALA A 61 -0.83 3.87 -3.15
N LEU A 62 0.34 4.48 -2.99
CA LEU A 62 0.47 5.94 -2.94
C LEU A 62 0.20 6.59 -4.29
N ARG A 63 0.69 6.00 -5.38
CA ARG A 63 0.37 6.47 -6.74
C ARG A 63 -1.14 6.43 -7.00
N MET A 64 -1.81 5.37 -6.55
CA MET A 64 -3.27 5.27 -6.65
C MET A 64 -3.97 6.37 -5.84
N GLN A 65 -3.53 6.63 -4.60
CA GLN A 65 -4.08 7.72 -3.78
C GLN A 65 -3.89 9.10 -4.41
N GLU A 66 -2.72 9.37 -5.00
CA GLU A 66 -2.46 10.62 -5.73
C GLU A 66 -3.38 10.79 -6.95
N GLN A 67 -3.61 9.70 -7.69
CA GLN A 67 -4.52 9.70 -8.83
C GLN A 67 -5.97 9.94 -8.39
N SER A 68 -6.43 9.26 -7.34
CA SER A 68 -7.78 9.46 -6.77
C SER A 68 -7.98 10.89 -6.28
N ARG A 69 -6.96 11.52 -5.68
CA ARG A 69 -7.00 12.92 -5.24
C ARG A 69 -7.03 13.93 -6.38
N ARG A 70 -6.47 13.58 -7.54
CA ARG A 70 -6.41 14.46 -8.72
C ARG A 70 -7.64 14.37 -9.62
N GLN A 71 -8.54 13.40 -9.42
CA GLN A 71 -9.81 13.38 -10.14
C GLN A 71 -10.79 14.39 -9.51
N PRO A 72 -11.19 15.46 -10.22
CA PRO A 72 -12.31 16.26 -9.76
C PRO A 72 -13.56 15.40 -9.90
N VAL A 73 -14.32 15.27 -8.81
CA VAL A 73 -15.63 14.61 -8.81
C VAL A 73 -16.46 15.25 -9.92
N ARG A 74 -16.64 14.53 -11.04
CA ARG A 74 -17.55 14.96 -12.09
C ARG A 74 -18.96 14.81 -11.55
N SER A 75 -19.47 15.84 -10.88
CA SER A 75 -20.90 15.95 -10.61
C SER A 75 -21.63 15.91 -11.95
N PRO A 76 -22.57 14.98 -12.18
CA PRO A 76 -23.41 15.04 -13.36
C PRO A 76 -24.27 16.30 -13.26
N ALA A 77 -24.15 17.19 -14.25
CA ALA A 77 -25.00 18.38 -14.35
C ALA A 77 -26.48 17.94 -14.44
N PRO A 78 -27.41 18.61 -13.75
CA PRO A 78 -28.82 18.28 -13.88
C PRO A 78 -29.27 18.58 -15.32
N VAL A 79 -29.73 17.55 -16.03
CA VAL A 79 -30.40 17.71 -17.32
C VAL A 79 -31.71 18.46 -17.07
N ALA A 80 -31.73 19.74 -17.44
CA ALA A 80 -32.97 20.49 -17.55
C ALA A 80 -33.82 19.81 -18.62
N ARG A 81 -34.93 19.20 -18.20
CA ARG A 81 -35.99 18.76 -19.11
C ARG A 81 -36.71 20.01 -19.60
N ASP A 82 -36.42 20.41 -20.83
CA ASP A 82 -37.19 21.41 -21.55
C ASP A 82 -38.63 20.92 -21.76
N ARG A 83 -39.55 21.87 -21.69
CA ARG A 83 -40.99 21.69 -21.55
C ARG A 83 -41.70 21.76 -22.88
#